data_AF-A0AAV3XWD4-F1
#
_entry.id   AF-A0AAV3XWD4-F1
#
_cell.length_a   1.000
_cell.length_b   1.000
_cell.length_c   1.000
_cell.angle_alpha   90.00
_cell.angle_beta   90.00
_cell.angle_gamma   90.00
#
_symmetry.space_group_name_H-M   'P 1'
#
loop_
_entity.id
_entity.type
_entity.pdbx_description
1 polymer ?
#
loop_
_entity_poly.entity_id
_entity_poly.type
_entity_poly.pdbx_seq_one_letter_code
_entity_poly.pdbx_strand_id
1 'polypeptide(L)'
;MATNSSEGVNIHVAFAGQILSRELFPYLTSLFCIFALIFSVPAVCFNAINIFIFCKIGGTDSITVCFLHLALCDFCTMVFQSIGSLFKLLFSLNVPGCRNLSTYTFATAVTYSLFLDVASATTTYIALQRGLCVAWPFLTRHVFTRNRSLTVLVIITLILLGGGMPRALTFRFRQLPGPTNNSSPIVIVQFLGIHGHFDAFYLIFVKIIMGFTQYITMAVCAVAIFIGMRSSIKLKSVSSSAGSDSNNKKSKPGSLGNPETTENRVKPPTQKKIGMNSEDAPTEAKQEKGKKVPQKELLVIKQALTVVLLQVFCTTPGIIVFIYSMFEPRFELGTEFHNVFYVVFSGIDMCYAANAFANFFIYLHFNSKFKYCFHSVFQFQKRSGNENINLSSAK
;
A
#
# COMPACT_ATOMS: atom_id res chain seq x y z
N MET A 1 4.85 34.12 55.61
CA MET A 1 6.14 34.69 55.17
C MET A 1 6.75 33.69 54.20
N ALA A 2 6.45 33.83 52.90
CA ALA A 2 7.27 34.57 51.92
C ALA A 2 8.65 33.89 51.79
N THR A 3 9.00 33.28 50.66
CA THR A 3 9.21 34.00 49.40
C THR A 3 8.86 33.18 48.14
N ASN A 4 8.02 33.78 47.30
CA ASN A 4 7.86 33.46 45.90
C ASN A 4 9.18 33.72 45.16
N SER A 5 9.78 32.71 44.55
CA SER A 5 10.71 32.90 43.44
C SER A 5 9.92 32.82 42.14
N SER A 6 9.33 33.95 41.78
CA SER A 6 8.85 34.23 40.44
C SER A 6 10.03 34.28 39.47
N GLU A 7 10.42 33.12 38.93
CA GLU A 7 11.10 33.10 37.64
C GLU A 7 10.03 33.39 36.58
N GLY A 8 9.88 34.68 36.29
CA GLY A 8 9.27 35.14 35.06
C GLY A 8 10.06 34.56 33.89
N VAL A 9 9.56 33.46 33.33
CA VAL A 9 9.94 33.02 31.98
C VAL A 9 9.53 34.16 31.07
N ASN A 10 10.50 35.03 30.76
CA ASN A 10 10.37 36.06 29.75
C ASN A 10 10.06 35.37 28.43
N ILE A 11 8.78 35.29 28.06
CA ILE A 11 8.30 34.89 26.72
C ILE A 11 8.53 36.09 25.79
N HIS A 12 9.80 36.46 25.64
CA HIS A 12 10.32 37.32 24.58
C HIS A 12 11.49 36.57 23.95
N VAL A 13 11.23 35.37 23.43
CA VAL A 13 12.09 34.81 22.38
C VAL A 13 11.81 35.65 21.14
N ALA A 14 12.54 36.76 21.02
CA ALA A 14 12.71 37.44 19.76
C ALA A 14 13.40 36.44 18.81
N PHE A 15 12.62 35.76 17.97
CA PHE A 15 13.11 34.88 16.90
C PHE A 15 13.78 35.73 15.80
N ALA A 16 14.91 36.35 16.13
CA ALA A 16 15.85 36.92 15.17
C ALA A 16 16.56 35.75 14.50
N GLY A 17 16.12 35.35 13.30
CA GLY A 17 16.76 34.27 12.54
C GLY A 17 15.83 33.25 11.87
N GLN A 18 14.53 33.50 11.75
CA GLN A 18 13.68 32.60 10.95
C GLN A 18 14.14 32.61 9.48
N ILE A 19 14.65 31.47 9.00
CA ILE A 19 15.15 31.31 7.62
C ILE A 19 14.04 31.54 6.60
N LEU A 20 12.83 31.06 6.90
CA LEU A 20 11.65 31.36 6.10
C LEU A 20 10.97 32.62 6.63
N SER A 21 10.88 33.64 5.78
CA SER A 21 10.27 34.91 6.14
C SER A 21 8.82 34.74 6.61
N ARG A 22 8.41 35.58 7.56
CA ARG A 22 7.04 35.58 8.10
C ARG A 22 5.99 35.85 7.04
N GLU A 23 6.36 36.59 5.99
CA GLU A 23 5.49 36.87 4.85
C GLU A 23 5.31 35.64 3.95
N LEU A 24 6.37 34.87 3.68
CA LEU A 24 6.30 33.72 2.76
C LEU A 24 5.68 32.47 3.40
N PHE A 25 5.86 32.31 4.71
CA PHE A 25 5.34 31.18 5.49
C PHE A 25 3.84 30.88 5.26
N PRO A 26 2.90 31.84 5.39
CA PRO A 26 1.49 31.56 5.20
C PRO A 26 1.14 31.17 3.76
N TYR A 27 1.77 31.77 2.75
CA TYR A 27 1.49 31.42 1.35
C TYR A 27 1.90 29.97 1.03
N LEU A 28 3.11 29.57 1.42
CA LEU A 28 3.59 28.19 1.19
C LEU A 28 2.79 27.17 1.99
N THR A 29 2.48 27.48 3.26
CA THR A 29 1.69 26.60 4.12
C THR A 29 0.29 26.42 3.54
N SER A 30 -0.39 27.51 3.15
CA SER A 30 -1.71 27.45 2.53
C SER A 30 -1.70 26.63 1.24
N LEU A 31 -0.69 26.84 0.37
CA LEU A 31 -0.55 26.10 -0.88
C LEU A 31 -0.48 24.59 -0.64
N PHE A 32 0.43 24.13 0.22
CA PHE A 32 0.58 22.70 0.52
C PHE A 32 -0.66 22.13 1.23
N CYS A 33 -1.30 22.89 2.13
CA CYS A 33 -2.53 22.44 2.79
C CYS A 33 -3.69 22.30 1.80
N ILE A 34 -3.83 23.19 0.83
CA ILE A 34 -4.84 23.08 -0.24
C ILE A 34 -4.60 21.81 -1.06
N PHE A 35 -3.36 21.55 -1.48
CA PHE A 35 -3.05 20.32 -2.20
C PHE A 35 -3.28 19.07 -1.35
N ALA A 36 -2.90 19.09 -0.07
CA ALA A 36 -3.17 17.99 0.85
C ALA A 36 -4.67 17.71 0.93
N LEU A 37 -5.52 18.74 1.05
CA LEU A 37 -6.98 18.61 1.10
C LEU A 37 -7.58 18.08 -0.22
N ILE A 38 -7.04 18.50 -1.37
CA ILE A 38 -7.48 18.01 -2.69
C ILE A 38 -7.33 16.49 -2.78
N PHE A 39 -6.30 15.91 -2.17
CA PHE A 39 -6.12 14.46 -2.15
C PHE A 39 -6.79 13.79 -0.95
N SER A 40 -6.67 14.35 0.25
CA SER A 40 -7.09 13.70 1.48
C SER A 40 -8.60 13.59 1.62
N VAL A 41 -9.36 14.63 1.23
CA VAL A 41 -10.82 14.62 1.35
C VAL A 41 -11.45 13.56 0.42
N PRO A 42 -11.12 13.49 -0.89
CA PRO A 42 -11.57 12.38 -1.73
C PRO A 42 -11.04 11.03 -1.26
N ALA A 43 -9.83 10.95 -0.70
CA ALA A 43 -9.27 9.71 -0.19
C ALA A 43 -10.09 9.14 0.99
N VAL A 44 -10.73 9.98 1.82
CA VAL A 44 -11.70 9.51 2.83
C VAL A 44 -12.85 8.77 2.14
N CYS A 45 -13.49 9.38 1.14
CA CYS A 45 -14.61 8.79 0.42
C CYS A 45 -14.20 7.50 -0.30
N PHE A 46 -13.07 7.52 -1.00
CA PHE A 46 -12.58 6.38 -1.75
C PHE A 46 -12.17 5.21 -0.85
N ASN A 47 -11.56 5.48 0.30
CA ASN A 47 -11.25 4.40 1.25
C ASN A 47 -12.48 3.87 1.98
N ALA A 48 -13.51 4.69 2.21
CA ALA A 48 -14.81 4.19 2.67
C ALA A 48 -15.45 3.22 1.65
N ILE A 49 -15.39 3.57 0.35
CA ILE A 49 -15.84 2.68 -0.73
C ILE A 49 -14.99 1.41 -0.76
N ASN A 50 -13.66 1.53 -0.63
CA ASN A 50 -12.76 0.37 -0.60
C ASN A 50 -13.15 -0.60 0.52
N ILE A 51 -13.36 -0.09 1.74
CA ILE A 51 -13.80 -0.88 2.90
C ILE A 51 -15.11 -1.60 2.58
N PHE A 52 -16.12 -0.87 2.08
CA PHE A 52 -17.41 -1.46 1.73
C PHE A 52 -17.28 -2.61 0.72
N ILE A 53 -16.54 -2.39 -0.37
CA ILE A 53 -16.35 -3.38 -1.43
C ILE A 53 -15.54 -4.59 -0.92
N PHE A 54 -14.45 -4.39 -0.18
CA PHE A 54 -13.66 -5.51 0.35
C PHE A 54 -14.43 -6.33 1.39
N CYS A 55 -15.27 -5.69 2.21
CA CYS A 55 -16.21 -6.38 3.09
C CYS A 55 -17.22 -7.22 2.28
N LYS A 56 -17.76 -6.68 1.18
CA LYS A 56 -18.67 -7.42 0.28
C LYS A 56 -18.01 -8.60 -0.44
N ILE A 57 -16.74 -8.50 -0.79
CA ILE A 57 -15.97 -9.61 -1.40
C ILE A 57 -15.75 -10.77 -0.41
N GLY A 58 -15.85 -10.51 0.90
CA GLY A 58 -15.93 -11.56 1.93
C GLY A 58 -14.60 -12.14 2.39
N GLY A 59 -13.50 -11.37 2.36
CA GLY A 59 -12.21 -11.76 2.97
C GLY A 59 -11.73 -13.16 2.59
N THR A 60 -11.99 -13.61 1.36
CA THR A 60 -11.79 -15.01 0.96
C THR A 60 -10.33 -15.42 0.83
N ASP A 61 -9.45 -14.45 0.60
CA ASP A 61 -8.01 -14.66 0.46
C ASP A 61 -7.22 -13.67 1.32
N SER A 62 -5.98 -14.04 1.64
CA SER A 62 -5.05 -13.26 2.45
C SER A 62 -4.89 -11.82 1.94
N ILE A 63 -4.87 -11.63 0.62
CA ILE A 63 -4.66 -10.33 -0.02
C ILE A 63 -5.84 -9.40 0.18
N THR A 64 -7.06 -9.93 0.02
CA THR A 64 -8.28 -9.17 0.25
C THR A 64 -8.34 -8.66 1.70
N VAL A 65 -7.90 -9.47 2.67
CA VAL A 65 -7.79 -9.05 4.08
C VAL A 65 -6.74 -7.95 4.25
N CYS A 66 -5.58 -8.05 3.58
CA CYS A 66 -4.55 -7.01 3.64
C CYS A 66 -5.03 -5.68 3.03
N PHE A 67 -5.72 -5.72 1.89
CA PHE A 67 -6.26 -4.50 1.27
C PHE A 67 -7.42 -3.89 2.06
N LEU A 68 -8.24 -4.70 2.72
CA LEU A 68 -9.25 -4.20 3.66
C LEU A 68 -8.61 -3.48 4.84
N HIS A 69 -7.59 -4.09 5.44
CA HIS A 69 -6.84 -3.48 6.56
C HIS A 69 -6.13 -2.20 6.13
N LEU A 70 -5.48 -2.20 4.96
CA LEU A 70 -4.86 -1.00 4.39
C LEU A 70 -5.88 0.11 4.17
N ALA A 71 -7.05 -0.20 3.59
CA ALA A 71 -8.12 0.78 3.38
C ALA A 71 -8.67 1.35 4.70
N LEU A 72 -8.74 0.54 5.77
CA LEU A 72 -9.13 1.00 7.09
C LEU A 72 -8.11 1.99 7.68
N CYS A 73 -6.82 1.67 7.60
CA CYS A 73 -5.75 2.55 8.07
C CYS A 73 -5.69 3.85 7.25
N ASP A 74 -5.79 3.76 5.93
CA ASP A 74 -5.82 4.93 5.04
C ASP A 74 -7.04 5.81 5.33
N PHE A 75 -8.22 5.21 5.54
CA PHE A 75 -9.43 5.96 5.94
C PHE A 75 -9.20 6.76 7.23
N CYS A 76 -8.73 6.11 8.29
CA CYS A 76 -8.45 6.78 9.56
C CYS A 76 -7.39 7.88 9.40
N THR A 77 -6.30 7.60 8.69
CA THR A 77 -5.23 8.58 8.40
C THR A 77 -5.80 9.80 7.70
N MET A 78 -6.56 9.60 6.62
CA MET A 78 -7.10 10.68 5.80
C MET A 78 -8.15 11.52 6.53
N VAL A 79 -8.95 10.95 7.43
CA VAL A 79 -9.89 11.71 8.27
C VAL A 79 -9.14 12.71 9.15
N PHE A 80 -8.18 12.23 9.94
CA PHE A 80 -7.43 13.09 10.85
C PHE A 80 -6.51 14.07 10.10
N GLN A 81 -5.90 13.64 9.00
CA GLN A 81 -5.06 14.51 8.17
C GLN A 81 -5.87 15.61 7.49
N SER A 82 -7.10 15.32 7.02
CA SER A 82 -7.96 16.36 6.42
C SER A 82 -8.37 17.41 7.46
N ILE A 83 -8.73 16.98 8.67
CA ILE A 83 -9.05 17.90 9.78
C ILE A 83 -7.82 18.74 10.13
N GLY A 84 -6.65 18.12 10.27
CA GLY A 84 -5.39 18.81 10.53
C GLY A 84 -5.08 19.83 9.45
N SER A 85 -5.11 19.44 8.17
CA SER A 85 -4.81 20.32 7.04
C SER A 85 -5.78 21.51 6.95
N LEU A 86 -7.06 21.29 7.27
CA LEU A 86 -8.04 22.37 7.37
C LEU A 86 -7.70 23.35 8.51
N PHE A 87 -7.33 22.85 9.69
CA PHE A 87 -6.90 23.71 10.81
C PHE A 87 -5.65 24.52 10.46
N LYS A 88 -4.66 23.90 9.81
CA LYS A 88 -3.46 24.58 9.30
C LYS A 88 -3.83 25.69 8.31
N LEU A 89 -4.72 25.40 7.36
CA LEU A 89 -5.17 26.36 6.35
C LEU A 89 -5.91 27.55 6.96
N LEU A 90 -6.87 27.30 7.86
CA LEU A 90 -7.63 28.37 8.52
C LEU A 90 -6.73 29.27 9.38
N PHE A 91 -5.73 28.68 10.04
CA PHE A 91 -4.71 29.43 10.77
C PHE A 91 -3.85 30.29 9.83
N SER A 92 -3.38 29.70 8.73
CA SER A 92 -2.54 30.37 7.72
C SER A 92 -3.25 31.56 7.04
N LEU A 93 -4.56 31.46 6.86
CA LEU A 93 -5.40 32.53 6.30
C LEU A 93 -5.85 33.58 7.34
N ASN A 94 -5.41 33.47 8.60
CA ASN A 94 -5.78 34.37 9.70
C ASN A 94 -7.31 34.51 9.87
N VAL A 95 -8.07 33.41 9.72
CA VAL A 95 -9.53 33.45 9.85
C VAL A 95 -9.93 33.86 11.28
N PRO A 96 -10.82 34.87 11.45
CA PRO A 96 -11.28 35.30 12.76
C PRO A 96 -11.85 34.13 13.59
N GLY A 97 -11.52 34.09 14.89
CA GLY A 97 -11.96 33.02 15.79
C GLY A 97 -11.20 31.69 15.68
N CYS A 98 -10.37 31.51 14.65
CA CYS A 98 -9.61 30.27 14.41
C CYS A 98 -8.20 30.26 15.04
N ARG A 99 -7.89 31.22 15.91
CA ARG A 99 -6.53 31.41 16.47
C ARG A 99 -6.01 30.18 17.23
N ASN A 100 -6.89 29.41 17.85
CA ASN A 100 -6.53 28.21 18.63
C ASN A 100 -6.47 26.92 17.78
N LEU A 101 -6.86 26.95 16.50
CA LEU A 101 -6.88 25.75 15.63
C LEU A 101 -5.49 25.20 15.34
N SER A 102 -4.47 26.06 15.27
CA SER A 102 -3.07 25.62 15.09
C SER A 102 -2.63 24.68 16.22
N THR A 103 -3.07 24.92 17.46
CA THR A 103 -2.76 24.07 18.61
C THR A 103 -3.35 22.66 18.47
N TYR A 104 -4.56 22.54 17.93
CA TYR A 104 -5.20 21.25 17.68
C TYR A 104 -4.59 20.47 16.51
N THR A 105 -3.83 21.15 15.64
CA THR A 105 -3.09 20.50 14.54
C THR A 105 -2.08 19.48 15.08
N PHE A 106 -1.49 19.71 16.24
CA PHE A 106 -0.57 18.75 16.85
C PHE A 106 -1.27 17.42 17.20
N ALA A 107 -2.47 17.48 17.79
CA ALA A 107 -3.22 16.29 18.14
C ALA A 107 -3.68 15.50 16.91
N THR A 108 -4.13 16.19 15.86
CA THR A 108 -4.46 15.51 14.59
C THR A 108 -3.21 14.90 13.96
N ALA A 109 -2.06 15.59 14.04
CA ALA A 109 -0.78 15.10 13.53
C ALA A 109 -0.29 13.83 14.20
N VAL A 110 -0.30 13.81 15.54
CA VAL A 110 0.05 12.61 16.30
C VAL A 110 -0.91 11.48 15.96
N THR A 111 -2.21 11.76 15.85
CA THR A 111 -3.23 10.72 15.60
C THR A 111 -3.11 10.11 14.20
N TYR A 112 -3.03 10.92 13.14
CA TYR A 112 -2.91 10.34 11.78
C TYR A 112 -1.57 9.63 11.59
N SER A 113 -0.50 10.07 12.26
CA SER A 113 0.82 9.42 12.18
C SER A 113 0.78 7.97 12.65
N LEU A 114 -0.01 7.65 13.68
CA LEU A 114 -0.17 6.28 14.18
C LEU A 114 -0.77 5.35 13.13
N PHE A 115 -1.85 5.79 12.46
CA PHE A 115 -2.51 5.01 11.42
C PHE A 115 -1.68 4.92 10.15
N LEU A 116 -0.93 5.97 9.83
CA LEU A 116 -0.01 5.99 8.70
C LEU A 116 1.13 4.97 8.88
N ASP A 117 1.67 4.84 10.08
CA ASP A 117 2.72 3.85 10.38
C ASP A 117 2.18 2.42 10.21
N VAL A 118 0.95 2.17 10.66
CA VAL A 118 0.27 0.89 10.46
C VAL A 118 0.04 0.63 8.97
N ALA A 119 -0.44 1.62 8.21
CA ALA A 119 -0.62 1.51 6.76
C ALA A 119 0.70 1.19 6.05
N SER A 120 1.79 1.87 6.41
CA SER A 120 3.14 1.63 5.86
C SER A 120 3.63 0.20 6.12
N ALA A 121 3.46 -0.29 7.35
CA ALA A 121 3.81 -1.66 7.70
C ALA A 121 2.95 -2.70 6.96
N THR A 122 1.64 -2.45 6.80
CA THR A 122 0.75 -3.29 6.00
C THR A 122 1.17 -3.32 4.54
N THR A 123 1.51 -2.18 3.94
CA THR A 123 2.02 -2.12 2.56
C THR A 123 3.33 -2.88 2.42
N THR A 124 4.22 -2.79 3.41
CA THR A 124 5.47 -3.57 3.44
C THR A 124 5.19 -5.07 3.51
N TYR A 125 4.23 -5.50 4.32
CA TYR A 125 3.81 -6.91 4.40
C TYR A 125 3.22 -7.40 3.07
N ILE A 126 2.38 -6.59 2.41
CA ILE A 126 1.87 -6.89 1.07
C ILE A 126 3.03 -7.02 0.07
N ALA A 127 3.99 -6.10 0.10
CA ALA A 127 5.17 -6.12 -0.77
C ALA A 127 5.96 -7.42 -0.58
N LEU A 128 6.22 -7.81 0.67
CA LEU A 128 6.92 -9.04 1.03
C LEU A 128 6.18 -10.28 0.55
N GLN A 129 4.87 -10.36 0.82
CA GLN A 129 4.03 -11.46 0.36
C GLN A 129 4.10 -11.60 -1.17
N ARG A 130 4.08 -10.49 -1.90
CA ARG A 130 4.11 -10.47 -3.37
C ARG A 130 5.49 -10.76 -3.94
N GLY A 131 6.54 -10.20 -3.34
CA GLY A 131 7.93 -10.47 -3.71
C GLY A 131 8.29 -11.93 -3.51
N LEU A 132 7.92 -12.50 -2.36
CA LEU A 132 8.15 -13.92 -2.07
C LEU A 132 7.33 -14.83 -2.99
N CYS A 133 6.10 -14.46 -3.38
CA CYS A 133 5.33 -15.25 -4.35
C CYS A 133 6.03 -15.37 -5.70
N VAL A 134 6.84 -14.38 -6.06
CA VAL A 134 7.61 -14.35 -7.29
C VAL A 134 8.96 -15.05 -7.14
N ALA A 135 9.68 -14.79 -6.04
CA ALA A 135 10.99 -15.37 -5.79
C ALA A 135 10.94 -16.84 -5.35
N TRP A 136 9.91 -17.23 -4.58
CA TRP A 136 9.80 -18.56 -3.98
C TRP A 136 8.35 -19.10 -3.95
N PRO A 137 7.81 -19.54 -5.10
CA PRO A 137 6.39 -19.89 -5.24
C PRO A 137 5.93 -21.12 -4.42
N PHE A 138 6.84 -22.05 -4.10
CA PHE A 138 6.50 -23.26 -3.35
C PHE A 138 6.24 -22.99 -1.86
N LEU A 139 6.92 -22.00 -1.27
CA LEU A 139 6.77 -21.65 0.14
C LEU A 139 5.51 -20.80 0.39
N THR A 140 5.16 -19.93 -0.55
CA THR A 140 4.13 -18.90 -0.35
C THR A 140 2.71 -19.43 -0.22
N ARG A 141 2.39 -20.56 -0.87
CA ARG A 141 1.06 -21.18 -0.77
C ARG A 141 0.72 -21.69 0.63
N HIS A 142 1.73 -22.10 1.40
CA HIS A 142 1.53 -22.62 2.75
C HIS A 142 1.74 -21.54 3.82
N VAL A 143 2.59 -20.55 3.55
CA VAL A 143 2.88 -19.48 4.51
C VAL A 143 1.75 -18.44 4.56
N PHE A 144 1.30 -17.93 3.41
CA PHE A 144 0.38 -16.78 3.35
C PHE A 144 -1.09 -17.20 3.27
N THR A 145 -1.58 -17.85 4.33
CA THR A 145 -3.02 -18.14 4.47
C THR A 145 -3.78 -16.94 5.03
N ARG A 146 -5.11 -16.94 4.86
CA ARG A 146 -6.00 -15.87 5.34
C ARG A 146 -5.83 -15.61 6.84
N ASN A 147 -5.99 -16.65 7.66
CA ASN A 147 -6.01 -16.51 9.11
C ASN A 147 -4.64 -16.05 9.62
N ARG A 148 -3.54 -16.57 9.06
CA ARG A 148 -2.18 -16.12 9.39
C ARG A 148 -1.97 -14.66 9.05
N SER A 149 -2.43 -14.21 7.88
CA SER A 149 -2.33 -12.81 7.48
C SER A 149 -3.13 -11.90 8.40
N LEU A 150 -4.35 -12.31 8.78
CA LEU A 150 -5.15 -11.57 9.76
C LEU A 150 -4.41 -11.44 11.10
N THR A 151 -3.84 -12.54 11.62
CA THR A 151 -3.04 -12.52 12.85
C THR A 151 -1.86 -11.56 12.74
N VAL A 152 -1.10 -11.60 11.63
CA VAL A 152 0.03 -10.70 11.39
C VAL A 152 -0.43 -9.23 11.38
N LEU A 153 -1.53 -8.90 10.68
CA LEU A 153 -2.04 -7.52 10.61
C LEU A 153 -2.52 -7.00 11.97
N VAL A 154 -3.15 -7.86 12.78
CA VAL A 154 -3.54 -7.53 14.16
C VAL A 154 -2.29 -7.26 15.00
N ILE A 155 -1.26 -8.10 14.92
CA ILE A 155 0.01 -7.92 15.63
C ILE A 155 0.69 -6.60 15.22
N ILE A 156 0.80 -6.33 13.91
CA ILE A 156 1.35 -5.07 13.38
C ILE A 156 0.61 -3.88 13.98
N THR A 157 -0.73 -3.92 13.98
CA THR A 157 -1.58 -2.85 14.51
C THR A 157 -1.33 -2.65 16.01
N LEU A 158 -1.31 -3.72 16.80
CA LEU A 158 -1.10 -3.64 18.25
C LEU A 158 0.29 -3.11 18.61
N ILE A 159 1.33 -3.56 17.91
CA ILE A 159 2.71 -3.12 18.17
C ILE A 159 2.87 -1.63 17.85
N LEU A 160 2.40 -1.19 16.68
CA LEU A 160 2.61 0.19 16.23
C LEU A 160 1.73 1.19 16.96
N LEU A 161 0.45 0.87 17.17
CA LEU A 161 -0.41 1.70 18.00
C LEU A 161 0.09 1.70 19.44
N GLY A 162 0.38 0.54 20.03
CA GLY A 162 0.89 0.43 21.39
C GLY A 162 2.20 1.19 21.61
N GLY A 163 3.13 1.13 20.66
CA GLY A 163 4.41 1.85 20.72
C GLY A 163 4.29 3.36 20.54
N GLY A 164 3.30 3.83 19.77
CA GLY A 164 3.06 5.26 19.55
C GLY A 164 2.08 5.92 20.54
N MET A 165 1.23 5.14 21.21
CA MET A 165 0.24 5.66 22.17
C MET A 165 0.84 6.46 23.34
N PRO A 166 1.97 6.08 23.96
CA PRO A 166 2.59 6.89 25.01
C PRO A 166 2.93 8.32 24.57
N ARG A 167 3.38 8.50 23.31
CA ARG A 167 3.60 9.83 22.71
C ARG A 167 2.28 10.61 22.60
N ALA A 168 1.21 9.94 22.21
CA ALA A 168 -0.13 10.53 22.09
C ALA A 168 -0.77 10.91 23.43
N LEU A 169 -0.35 10.30 24.53
CA LEU A 169 -0.92 10.53 25.86
C LEU A 169 -0.12 11.50 26.74
N THR A 170 1.04 11.97 26.27
CA THR A 170 1.99 12.76 27.09
C THR A 170 1.97 14.25 26.80
N PHE A 171 0.86 14.76 26.26
CA PHE A 171 0.58 16.18 26.12
C PHE A 171 -0.83 16.50 26.61
N ARG A 172 -1.06 17.74 27.02
CA ARG A 172 -2.38 18.26 27.37
C ARG A 172 -2.58 19.66 26.80
N PHE A 173 -3.84 20.02 26.53
CA PHE A 173 -4.20 21.37 26.17
C PHE A 173 -4.34 22.22 27.43
N ARG A 174 -3.62 23.34 27.49
CA ARG A 174 -3.72 24.32 28.58
C ARG A 174 -4.21 25.65 28.02
N GLN A 175 -5.23 26.21 28.65
CA GLN A 175 -5.71 27.55 28.35
C GLN A 175 -4.93 28.58 29.17
N LEU A 176 -4.46 29.64 28.51
CA LEU A 176 -3.77 30.78 29.12
C LEU A 176 -4.50 32.07 28.75
N PRO A 177 -4.54 33.09 29.64
CA PRO A 177 -5.08 34.41 29.31
C PRO A 177 -4.39 35.02 28.10
N GLY A 178 -5.17 35.66 27.21
CA GLY A 178 -4.63 36.28 26.01
C GLY A 178 -3.72 37.48 26.34
N PRO A 179 -2.53 37.60 25.72
CA PRO A 179 -1.49 38.56 26.09
C PRO A 179 -1.88 40.03 25.82
N THR A 180 -2.92 40.28 25.03
CA THR A 180 -3.31 41.64 24.61
C THR A 180 -4.52 42.21 25.33
N ASN A 181 -5.43 41.39 25.86
CA ASN A 181 -6.66 41.91 26.48
C ASN A 181 -7.26 41.05 27.60
N ASN A 182 -6.63 39.93 27.99
CA ASN A 182 -7.16 38.94 28.94
C ASN A 182 -8.55 38.34 28.62
N SER A 183 -9.28 38.82 27.60
CA SER A 183 -10.66 38.43 27.31
C SER A 183 -10.79 37.17 26.44
N SER A 184 -9.73 36.75 25.73
CA SER A 184 -9.76 35.56 24.86
C SER A 184 -8.64 34.59 25.23
N PRO A 185 -8.94 33.37 25.72
CA PRO A 185 -7.92 32.41 26.10
C PRO A 185 -7.19 31.85 24.87
N ILE A 186 -5.86 31.75 24.99
CA ILE A 186 -5.01 31.02 24.04
C ILE A 186 -4.86 29.59 24.54
N VAL A 187 -5.07 28.62 23.65
CA VAL A 187 -4.81 27.20 23.94
C VAL A 187 -3.39 26.88 23.49
N ILE A 188 -2.58 26.33 24.39
CA ILE A 188 -1.23 25.83 24.09
C ILE A 188 -1.13 24.32 24.32
N VAL A 189 -0.20 23.66 23.62
CA VAL A 189 0.20 22.29 23.93
C VAL A 189 1.20 22.35 25.09
N GLN A 190 0.86 21.69 26.19
CA GLN A 190 1.78 21.48 27.30
C GLN A 190 2.22 20.02 27.33
N PHE A 191 3.52 19.80 27.17
CA PHE A 191 4.12 18.48 27.29
C PHE A 191 4.32 18.10 28.76
N LEU A 192 4.10 16.83 29.08
CA LEU A 192 4.47 16.25 30.38
C LEU A 192 5.99 16.03 30.42
N GLY A 193 6.61 16.04 31.60
CA GLY A 193 8.07 15.88 31.74
C GLY A 193 8.62 14.58 31.13
N ILE A 194 7.80 13.54 30.99
CA ILE A 194 8.18 12.27 30.36
C ILE A 194 8.05 12.27 28.83
N HIS A 195 7.42 13.29 28.23
CA HIS A 195 7.14 13.34 26.78
C HIS A 195 8.39 13.15 25.93
N GLY A 196 9.50 13.84 26.27
CA GLY A 196 10.74 13.77 25.51
C GLY A 196 11.31 12.35 25.39
N HIS A 197 11.17 11.52 26.43
CA HIS A 197 11.63 10.13 26.39
C HIS A 197 10.82 9.29 25.41
N PHE A 198 9.49 9.47 25.40
CA PHE A 198 8.61 8.75 24.47
C PHE A 198 8.69 9.28 23.04
N ASP A 199 8.90 10.58 22.87
CA ASP A 199 9.11 11.19 21.55
C ASP A 199 10.42 10.70 20.93
N ALA A 200 11.51 10.67 21.70
CA ALA A 200 12.79 10.10 21.28
C ALA A 200 12.69 8.61 20.95
N PHE A 201 12.02 7.82 21.81
CA PHE A 201 11.77 6.40 21.52
C PHE A 201 11.01 6.23 20.20
N TYR A 202 9.93 6.98 20.00
CA TYR A 202 9.12 6.89 18.79
C TYR A 202 9.90 7.31 17.54
N LEU A 203 10.69 8.39 17.62
CA LEU A 203 11.53 8.85 16.53
C LEU A 203 12.59 7.78 16.16
N ILE A 204 13.35 7.28 17.14
CA ILE A 204 14.45 6.33 16.90
C ILE A 204 13.92 4.98 16.43
N PHE A 205 12.98 4.38 17.17
CA PHE A 205 12.54 3.02 16.88
C PHE A 205 11.53 2.97 15.74
N VAL A 206 10.48 3.80 15.79
CA VAL A 206 9.37 3.72 14.82
C VAL A 206 9.73 4.46 13.53
N LYS A 207 10.18 5.72 13.61
CA LYS A 207 10.43 6.51 12.40
C LYS A 207 11.74 6.16 11.70
N ILE A 208 12.81 5.97 12.47
CA ILE A 208 14.13 5.67 11.90
C ILE A 208 14.26 4.16 11.67
N ILE A 209 14.46 3.34 12.71
CA ILE A 209 14.83 1.92 12.53
C ILE A 209 13.77 1.16 11.73
N MET A 210 12.50 1.23 12.14
CA MET A 210 11.43 0.54 11.42
C MET A 210 11.17 1.17 10.04
N GLY A 211 11.14 2.50 9.93
CA GLY A 211 10.94 3.19 8.65
C GLY A 211 11.99 2.82 7.60
N PHE A 212 13.27 2.78 7.98
CA PHE A 212 14.36 2.31 7.10
C PHE A 212 14.22 0.84 6.74
N THR A 213 13.91 -0.01 7.71
CA THR A 213 13.73 -1.45 7.47
C THR A 213 12.57 -1.70 6.48
N GLN A 214 11.46 -0.97 6.64
CA GLN A 214 10.31 -1.02 5.73
C GLN A 214 10.71 -0.54 4.33
N TYR A 215 11.40 0.59 4.23
CA TYR A 215 11.82 1.16 2.95
C TYR A 215 12.76 0.21 2.17
N ILE A 216 13.78 -0.33 2.84
CA ILE A 216 14.72 -1.30 2.25
C ILE A 216 13.96 -2.56 1.81
N THR A 217 13.07 -3.07 2.66
CA THR A 217 12.25 -4.26 2.34
C THR A 217 11.38 -4.01 1.12
N MET A 218 10.70 -2.86 1.04
CA MET A 218 9.88 -2.48 -0.11
C MET A 218 10.71 -2.36 -1.39
N ALA A 219 11.89 -1.73 -1.33
CA ALA A 219 12.78 -1.59 -2.48
C ALA A 219 13.25 -2.97 -3.00
N VAL A 220 13.70 -3.85 -2.11
CA VAL A 220 14.11 -5.22 -2.47
C VAL A 220 12.95 -6.01 -3.07
N CYS A 221 11.76 -5.92 -2.46
CA CYS A 221 10.56 -6.57 -2.98
C CYS A 221 10.15 -6.03 -4.35
N ALA A 222 10.22 -4.70 -4.57
CA ALA A 222 9.93 -4.09 -5.87
C ALA A 222 10.84 -4.63 -6.96
N VAL A 223 12.14 -4.73 -6.68
CA VAL A 223 13.13 -5.31 -7.60
C VAL A 223 12.81 -6.78 -7.88
N ALA A 224 12.53 -7.58 -6.86
CA ALA A 224 12.17 -8.99 -7.03
C ALA A 224 10.90 -9.19 -7.88
N ILE A 225 9.84 -8.40 -7.60
CA ILE A 225 8.59 -8.41 -8.36
C ILE A 225 8.84 -8.01 -9.82
N PHE A 226 9.65 -6.96 -10.04
CA PHE A 226 9.98 -6.49 -11.39
C PHE A 226 10.74 -7.53 -12.20
N ILE A 227 11.77 -8.15 -11.62
CA ILE A 227 12.58 -9.20 -12.26
C ILE A 227 11.69 -10.39 -12.64
N GLY A 228 10.88 -10.91 -11.71
CA GLY A 228 10.05 -12.06 -12.03
C GLY A 228 8.90 -11.75 -12.99
N MET A 229 8.40 -10.51 -13.01
CA MET A 229 7.48 -10.05 -14.05
C MET A 229 8.12 -10.09 -15.44
N ARG A 230 9.37 -9.60 -15.58
CA ARG A 230 10.13 -9.64 -16.84
C ARG A 230 10.36 -11.08 -17.31
N SER A 231 10.77 -11.97 -16.41
CA SER A 231 10.95 -13.39 -16.73
C SER A 231 9.66 -14.03 -17.22
N SER A 232 8.53 -13.71 -16.59
CA SER A 232 7.20 -14.20 -16.98
C SER A 232 6.75 -13.71 -18.36
N ILE A 233 7.21 -12.54 -18.81
CA ILE A 233 6.93 -11.99 -20.15
C ILE A 233 7.80 -12.70 -21.20
N LYS A 234 9.11 -12.85 -20.94
CA LYS A 234 10.04 -13.53 -21.87
C LYS A 234 9.63 -14.99 -22.15
N LEU A 235 9.20 -15.72 -21.12
CA LEU A 235 8.74 -17.10 -21.28
C LEU A 235 7.49 -17.20 -22.17
N LYS A 236 6.64 -16.16 -22.17
CA LYS A 236 5.45 -16.10 -23.03
C LYS A 236 5.82 -15.85 -24.50
N SER A 237 6.77 -14.95 -24.79
CA SER A 237 7.17 -14.70 -26.17
C SER A 237 7.79 -15.94 -26.82
N VAL A 238 8.62 -16.69 -26.09
CA VAL A 238 9.22 -17.94 -26.61
C VAL A 238 8.17 -19.04 -26.84
N SER A 239 7.22 -19.18 -25.92
CA SER A 239 6.15 -20.20 -26.03
C SER A 239 5.10 -19.86 -27.10
N SER A 240 4.91 -18.58 -27.43
CA SER A 240 4.05 -18.13 -28.54
C SER A 240 4.71 -18.35 -29.91
N SER A 241 6.04 -18.21 -30.02
CA SER A 241 6.77 -18.44 -31.27
C SER A 241 6.91 -19.94 -31.61
N ALA A 242 7.09 -20.81 -30.61
CA ALA A 242 7.23 -22.26 -30.83
C ALA A 242 5.92 -22.98 -31.23
N GLY A 243 4.76 -22.33 -31.10
CA GLY A 243 3.45 -22.91 -31.44
C GLY A 243 2.96 -22.65 -32.86
N SER A 244 3.70 -21.88 -33.68
CA SER A 244 3.27 -21.49 -35.03
C SER A 244 3.83 -22.38 -36.15
N ASP A 245 4.83 -23.21 -35.88
CA ASP A 245 5.53 -23.98 -36.93
C ASP A 245 4.96 -25.38 -37.21
N SER A 246 3.96 -25.83 -36.46
CA SER A 246 3.40 -27.20 -36.60
C SER A 246 2.21 -27.33 -37.55
N ASN A 247 1.71 -26.25 -38.16
CA ASN A 247 0.46 -26.30 -38.93
C ASN A 247 0.58 -26.07 -40.45
N ASN A 248 1.79 -26.12 -41.03
CA ASN A 248 1.98 -25.89 -42.47
C ASN A 248 2.73 -26.99 -43.23
N LYS A 249 2.36 -28.26 -43.00
CA LYS A 249 2.62 -29.35 -43.96
C LYS A 249 1.31 -30.02 -44.36
N LYS A 250 0.57 -29.36 -45.28
CA LYS A 250 -0.48 -30.00 -46.07
C LYS A 250 0.17 -30.67 -47.30
N SER A 251 0.21 -32.00 -47.27
CA SER A 251 0.49 -32.87 -48.41
C SER A 251 -0.59 -32.71 -49.50
N LYS A 252 -0.15 -32.55 -50.76
CA LYS A 252 -1.00 -32.55 -51.97
C LYS A 252 -1.61 -33.94 -52.22
N PRO A 253 -2.86 -34.06 -52.71
CA PRO A 253 -3.37 -35.28 -53.33
C PRO A 253 -3.14 -35.25 -54.85
N GLY A 254 -2.55 -36.31 -55.40
CA GLY A 254 -2.44 -36.56 -56.84
C GLY A 254 -3.27 -37.78 -57.23
N SER A 255 -4.04 -37.64 -58.30
CA SER A 255 -5.10 -38.53 -58.79
C SER A 255 -4.59 -39.58 -59.80
N LEU A 256 -5.21 -40.78 -59.70
CA LEU A 256 -5.48 -41.87 -60.67
C LEU A 256 -4.50 -42.26 -61.80
N GLY A 257 -4.19 -43.56 -61.81
CA GLY A 257 -3.88 -44.39 -62.99
C GLY A 257 -3.79 -45.87 -62.58
N ASN A 258 -4.68 -46.71 -63.12
CA ASN A 258 -4.75 -48.19 -62.98
C ASN A 258 -4.24 -48.83 -64.30
N PRO A 259 -4.24 -50.16 -64.50
CA PRO A 259 -3.83 -51.32 -63.68
C PRO A 259 -2.82 -52.23 -64.44
N GLU A 260 -2.20 -53.25 -63.80
CA GLU A 260 -1.94 -54.56 -64.43
C GLU A 260 -1.41 -55.65 -63.46
N THR A 261 -1.97 -56.85 -63.65
CA THR A 261 -1.58 -58.27 -63.36
C THR A 261 -0.18 -58.54 -62.77
N THR A 262 0.08 -59.55 -61.91
CA THR A 262 0.07 -61.03 -62.14
C THR A 262 0.63 -61.64 -60.81
N GLU A 263 -0.07 -62.52 -60.07
CA GLU A 263 0.05 -64.00 -60.08
C GLU A 263 0.82 -64.65 -58.89
N ASN A 264 0.11 -65.60 -58.24
CA ASN A 264 0.48 -66.83 -57.51
C ASN A 264 1.75 -66.90 -56.62
N ARG A 265 1.57 -67.36 -55.35
CA ARG A 265 1.94 -68.74 -54.90
C ARG A 265 1.49 -69.08 -53.46
N VAL A 266 0.62 -70.09 -53.39
CA VAL A 266 0.48 -71.26 -52.48
C VAL A 266 1.14 -71.29 -51.07
N LYS A 267 0.34 -71.78 -50.12
CA LYS A 267 0.46 -72.01 -48.65
C LYS A 267 1.35 -73.22 -48.20
N PRO A 268 1.19 -73.81 -46.98
CA PRO A 268 1.89 -73.65 -45.67
C PRO A 268 2.54 -75.02 -45.26
N PRO A 269 2.58 -75.56 -43.99
CA PRO A 269 2.41 -75.04 -42.62
C PRO A 269 3.51 -75.53 -41.62
N THR A 270 3.59 -74.99 -40.39
CA THR A 270 3.75 -75.81 -39.16
C THR A 270 3.31 -75.04 -37.91
N GLN A 271 2.83 -75.82 -36.95
CA GLN A 271 1.96 -75.57 -35.82
C GLN A 271 2.69 -75.28 -34.47
N LYS A 272 2.01 -74.51 -33.59
CA LYS A 272 1.70 -74.83 -32.16
C LYS A 272 2.68 -74.45 -31.02
N LYS A 273 2.24 -73.49 -30.19
CA LYS A 273 2.04 -73.55 -28.71
C LYS A 273 1.63 -72.13 -28.22
N ILE A 274 0.37 -71.89 -27.84
CA ILE A 274 -0.24 -71.98 -26.48
C ILE A 274 0.63 -71.38 -25.36
N GLY A 275 0.15 -70.26 -24.79
CA GLY A 275 0.59 -69.70 -23.51
C GLY A 275 -0.06 -68.33 -23.24
N MET A 276 -0.89 -68.25 -22.20
CA MET A 276 -1.74 -67.13 -21.77
C MET A 276 -1.01 -66.02 -20.99
N ASN A 277 -1.65 -64.84 -20.98
CA ASN A 277 -1.75 -63.80 -19.94
C ASN A 277 -0.82 -62.57 -19.89
N SER A 278 -1.52 -61.45 -19.60
CA SER A 278 -1.12 -60.20 -18.93
C SER A 278 -0.42 -59.16 -19.80
N GLU A 279 -1.12 -58.10 -20.21
CA GLU A 279 -1.34 -56.83 -19.47
C GLU A 279 -0.10 -55.92 -19.40
N ASP A 280 -0.38 -54.69 -19.84
CA ASP A 280 0.27 -53.42 -19.56
C ASP A 280 1.38 -52.87 -20.46
N ALA A 281 1.01 -51.67 -20.91
CA ALA A 281 1.59 -50.77 -21.88
C ALA A 281 2.80 -50.00 -21.32
N PRO A 282 3.53 -49.24 -22.16
CA PRO A 282 4.84 -48.72 -21.83
C PRO A 282 4.79 -47.45 -20.97
N THR A 283 5.78 -47.34 -20.09
CA THR A 283 6.10 -46.23 -19.19
C THR A 283 6.27 -44.91 -19.95
N GLU A 284 5.24 -44.05 -19.92
CA GLU A 284 5.38 -42.64 -20.27
C GLU A 284 6.05 -41.87 -19.13
N ALA A 285 7.25 -41.37 -19.38
CA ALA A 285 7.86 -40.30 -18.61
C ALA A 285 7.00 -39.04 -18.74
N LYS A 286 6.29 -38.67 -17.66
CA LYS A 286 5.59 -37.38 -17.56
C LYS A 286 6.60 -36.24 -17.59
N GLN A 287 6.78 -35.65 -18.77
CA GLN A 287 7.28 -34.29 -18.92
C GLN A 287 6.39 -33.34 -18.12
N GLU A 288 6.96 -32.67 -17.11
CA GLU A 288 6.35 -31.50 -16.49
C GLU A 288 6.16 -30.42 -17.55
N LYS A 289 4.92 -30.29 -18.04
CA LYS A 289 4.50 -29.17 -18.88
C LYS A 289 4.72 -27.87 -18.11
N GLY A 290 5.68 -27.06 -18.57
CA GLY A 290 5.92 -25.70 -18.11
C GLY A 290 4.61 -24.91 -18.00
N LYS A 291 4.22 -24.60 -16.76
CA LYS A 291 2.96 -23.93 -16.44
C LYS A 291 3.00 -22.50 -17.01
N LYS A 292 2.19 -22.23 -18.03
CA LYS A 292 1.89 -20.87 -18.49
C LYS A 292 1.34 -20.08 -17.30
N VAL A 293 2.05 -19.05 -16.83
CA VAL A 293 1.56 -18.09 -15.84
C VAL A 293 0.27 -17.44 -16.39
N PRO A 294 -0.92 -17.73 -15.84
CA PRO A 294 -2.20 -17.21 -16.32
C PRO A 294 -2.19 -15.68 -16.38
N GLN A 295 -2.89 -15.08 -17.36
CA GLN A 295 -3.00 -13.60 -17.49
C GLN A 295 -3.46 -12.92 -16.18
N LYS A 296 -4.27 -13.63 -15.38
CA LYS A 296 -4.71 -13.18 -14.05
C LYS A 296 -3.56 -12.97 -13.06
N GLU A 297 -2.53 -13.83 -13.08
CA GLU A 297 -1.37 -13.71 -12.19
C GLU A 297 -0.51 -12.49 -12.56
N LEU A 298 -0.42 -12.14 -13.84
CA LEU A 298 0.31 -10.94 -14.29
C LEU A 298 -0.34 -9.64 -13.82
N LEU A 299 -1.68 -9.57 -13.79
CA LEU A 299 -2.40 -8.40 -13.27
C LEU A 299 -2.14 -8.19 -11.79
N VAL A 300 -2.13 -9.27 -11.02
CA VAL A 300 -1.84 -9.24 -9.58
C VAL A 300 -0.40 -8.76 -9.31
N ILE A 301 0.56 -9.22 -10.12
CA ILE A 301 1.97 -8.78 -10.03
C ILE A 301 2.09 -7.29 -10.37
N LYS A 302 1.44 -6.83 -11.44
CA LYS A 302 1.42 -5.41 -11.81
C LYS A 302 0.78 -4.53 -10.73
N GLN A 303 -0.33 -4.98 -10.14
CA GLN A 303 -0.96 -4.30 -9.02
C GLN A 303 0.03 -4.07 -7.88
N ALA A 304 0.68 -5.16 -7.45
CA ALA A 304 1.60 -5.14 -6.32
C ALA A 304 2.78 -4.20 -6.60
N LEU A 305 3.38 -4.31 -7.79
CA LEU A 305 4.47 -3.43 -8.19
C LEU A 305 4.07 -1.95 -8.17
N THR A 306 2.89 -1.61 -8.71
CA THR A 306 2.39 -0.23 -8.73
C THR A 306 2.19 0.31 -7.32
N VAL A 307 1.56 -0.45 -6.42
CA VAL A 307 1.36 -0.04 -5.02
C VAL A 307 2.70 0.19 -4.32
N VAL A 308 3.66 -0.71 -4.49
CA VAL A 308 4.98 -0.59 -3.84
C VAL A 308 5.77 0.59 -4.38
N LEU A 309 5.80 0.81 -5.69
CA LEU A 309 6.50 1.94 -6.29
C LEU A 309 5.89 3.28 -5.86
N LEU A 310 4.56 3.36 -5.82
CA LEU A 310 3.85 4.55 -5.35
C LEU A 310 4.18 4.82 -3.87
N GLN A 311 4.13 3.81 -3.02
CA GLN A 311 4.47 3.94 -1.61
C GLN A 311 5.91 4.42 -1.42
N VAL A 312 6.88 3.81 -2.12
CA VAL A 312 8.30 4.22 -2.06
C VAL A 312 8.45 5.67 -2.47
N PHE A 313 7.86 6.08 -3.59
CA PHE A 313 7.92 7.45 -4.08
C PHE A 313 7.33 8.45 -3.07
N CYS A 314 6.12 8.19 -2.57
CA CYS A 314 5.44 9.10 -1.64
C CYS A 314 6.04 9.12 -0.23
N THR A 315 6.76 8.08 0.18
CA THR A 315 7.40 8.02 1.51
C THR A 315 8.83 8.55 1.54
N THR A 316 9.51 8.59 0.39
CA THR A 316 10.91 9.04 0.28
C THR A 316 11.14 10.44 0.88
N PRO A 317 10.30 11.47 0.61
CA PRO A 317 10.50 12.80 1.20
C PRO A 317 10.49 12.78 2.73
N GLY A 318 9.59 12.00 3.33
CA GLY A 318 9.51 11.85 4.78
C GLY A 318 10.76 11.19 5.37
N ILE A 319 11.25 10.11 4.75
CA ILE A 319 12.48 9.44 5.20
C ILE A 319 13.68 10.39 5.14
N ILE A 320 13.85 11.14 4.04
CA ILE A 320 14.93 12.12 3.90
C ILE A 320 14.87 13.15 5.03
N VAL A 321 13.68 13.65 5.35
CA VAL A 321 13.49 14.65 6.40
C VAL A 321 13.75 14.07 7.79
N PHE A 322 13.33 12.83 8.08
CA PHE A 322 13.66 12.17 9.34
C PHE A 322 15.17 11.96 9.51
N ILE A 323 15.89 11.63 8.43
CA ILE A 323 17.36 11.55 8.45
C ILE A 323 17.96 12.92 8.76
N TYR A 324 17.48 13.96 8.07
CA TYR A 324 17.96 15.32 8.29
C TYR A 324 17.75 15.77 9.74
N SER A 325 16.58 15.49 10.34
CA SER A 325 16.30 15.76 11.76
C SER A 325 17.28 15.07 12.73
N MET A 326 17.93 13.97 12.34
CA MET A 326 18.96 13.35 13.18
C MET A 326 20.26 14.16 13.21
N PHE A 327 20.60 14.82 12.11
CA PHE A 327 21.84 15.60 11.99
C PHE A 327 21.68 17.05 12.43
N GLU A 328 20.46 17.59 12.32
CA GLU A 328 20.12 18.94 12.74
C GLU A 328 19.01 18.89 13.80
N PRO A 329 19.35 18.75 15.10
CA PRO A 329 18.38 18.74 16.20
C PRO A 329 17.56 20.03 16.30
N ARG A 330 18.03 21.13 15.69
CA ARG A 330 17.28 22.37 15.61
C ARG A 330 16.17 22.29 14.57
N PHE A 331 16.07 21.24 13.75
CA PHE A 331 14.96 21.05 12.81
C PHE A 331 13.73 20.42 13.50
N GLU A 332 13.16 21.16 14.45
CA GLU A 332 12.03 20.72 15.28
C GLU A 332 10.99 21.84 15.49
N LEU A 333 9.80 21.49 16.00
CA LEU A 333 8.78 22.49 16.34
C LEU A 333 9.24 23.38 17.51
N GLY A 334 9.05 24.70 17.39
CA GLY A 334 9.38 25.67 18.45
C GLY A 334 10.82 26.17 18.43
N THR A 335 11.63 25.71 17.49
CA THR A 335 13.04 26.11 17.28
C THR A 335 13.17 27.20 16.21
N GLU A 336 14.41 27.58 15.86
CA GLU A 336 14.70 28.53 14.78
C GLU A 336 14.20 28.06 13.38
N PHE A 337 14.14 26.75 13.15
CA PHE A 337 13.67 26.16 11.88
C PHE A 337 12.15 25.92 11.85
N HIS A 338 11.39 26.37 12.84
CA HIS A 338 9.97 26.06 13.00
C HIS A 338 9.14 26.27 11.71
N ASN A 339 9.28 27.43 11.05
CA ASN A 339 8.52 27.74 9.82
C ASN A 339 8.88 26.78 8.67
N VAL A 340 10.18 26.46 8.53
CA VAL A 340 10.68 25.55 7.49
C VAL A 340 10.17 24.14 7.76
N PHE A 341 10.31 23.67 9.01
CA PHE A 341 9.78 22.38 9.47
C PHE A 341 8.31 22.24 9.09
N TYR A 342 7.50 23.26 9.42
CA TYR A 342 6.06 23.22 9.20
C TYR A 342 5.68 23.14 7.71
N VAL A 343 6.38 23.90 6.85
CA VAL A 343 6.16 23.90 5.40
C VAL A 343 6.59 22.55 4.78
N VAL A 344 7.75 22.04 5.17
CA VAL A 344 8.27 20.75 4.70
C VAL A 344 7.34 19.60 5.07
N PHE A 345 6.88 19.53 6.31
CA PHE A 345 5.95 18.49 6.75
C PHE A 345 4.57 18.64 6.08
N SER A 346 4.12 19.86 5.78
CA SER A 346 2.89 20.07 4.98
C SER A 346 3.04 19.54 3.54
N GLY A 347 4.23 19.66 2.94
CA GLY A 347 4.54 19.04 1.66
C GLY A 347 4.61 17.51 1.71
N ILE A 348 5.16 16.95 2.80
CA ILE A 348 5.15 15.50 3.03
C ILE A 348 3.72 14.95 3.19
N ASP A 349 2.88 15.66 3.95
CA ASP A 349 1.47 15.31 4.15
C ASP A 349 0.75 15.16 2.79
N MET A 350 1.02 16.05 1.82
CA MET A 350 0.49 15.95 0.46
C MET A 350 0.89 14.62 -0.22
N CYS A 351 2.15 14.19 -0.10
CA CYS A 351 2.61 12.91 -0.66
C CYS A 351 1.88 11.72 -0.05
N TYR A 352 1.67 11.72 1.27
CA TYR A 352 0.91 10.67 1.96
C TYR A 352 -0.56 10.65 1.54
N ALA A 353 -1.18 11.83 1.39
CA ALA A 353 -2.56 11.92 0.89
C ALA A 353 -2.70 11.38 -0.54
N ALA A 354 -1.77 11.73 -1.43
CA ALA A 354 -1.76 11.23 -2.80
C ALA A 354 -1.61 9.70 -2.86
N ASN A 355 -0.81 9.11 -1.96
CA ASN A 355 -0.65 7.65 -1.85
C ASN A 355 -1.98 6.96 -1.47
N ALA A 356 -2.63 7.41 -0.40
CA ALA A 356 -3.91 6.86 0.05
C ALA A 356 -5.05 7.08 -0.97
N PHE A 357 -5.02 8.21 -1.69
CA PHE A 357 -5.97 8.53 -2.76
C PHE A 357 -5.86 7.56 -3.95
N ALA A 358 -4.63 7.29 -4.40
CA ALA A 358 -4.39 6.49 -5.60
C ALA A 358 -4.73 5.00 -5.43
N ASN A 359 -4.74 4.48 -4.20
CA ASN A 359 -5.06 3.08 -3.91
C ASN A 359 -6.40 2.63 -4.52
N PHE A 360 -7.44 3.48 -4.48
CA PHE A 360 -8.73 3.19 -5.10
C PHE A 360 -8.63 2.93 -6.61
N PHE A 361 -7.92 3.78 -7.35
CA PHE A 361 -7.74 3.62 -8.78
C PHE A 361 -6.88 2.40 -9.11
N ILE A 362 -5.88 2.10 -8.28
CA ILE A 362 -5.09 0.88 -8.40
C ILE A 362 -5.97 -0.36 -8.23
N TYR A 363 -6.89 -0.37 -7.26
CA TYR A 363 -7.84 -1.46 -7.07
C TYR A 363 -8.82 -1.60 -8.24
N LEU A 364 -9.40 -0.50 -8.73
CA LEU A 364 -10.28 -0.53 -9.89
C LEU A 364 -9.60 -1.04 -11.16
N HIS A 365 -8.34 -0.68 -11.37
CA HIS A 365 -7.62 -1.04 -12.59
C HIS A 365 -7.08 -2.47 -12.55
N PHE A 366 -6.47 -2.88 -11.43
CA PHE A 366 -5.70 -4.12 -11.37
C PHE A 366 -6.36 -5.25 -10.56
N ASN A 367 -7.30 -4.97 -9.65
CA ASN A 367 -7.97 -6.00 -8.86
C ASN A 367 -9.32 -6.39 -9.51
N SER A 368 -9.32 -7.49 -10.26
CA SER A 368 -10.51 -7.95 -10.98
C SER A 368 -11.70 -8.26 -10.07
N LYS A 369 -11.47 -8.79 -8.85
CA LYS A 369 -12.55 -9.05 -7.88
C LYS A 369 -13.16 -7.74 -7.39
N PHE A 370 -12.31 -6.77 -7.05
CA PHE A 370 -12.72 -5.42 -6.66
C PHE A 370 -13.53 -4.75 -7.76
N LYS A 371 -13.00 -4.72 -8.98
CA LYS A 371 -13.66 -4.13 -10.15
C LYS A 371 -15.04 -4.74 -10.40
N TYR A 372 -15.14 -6.08 -10.39
CA TYR A 372 -16.41 -6.77 -10.60
C TYR A 372 -17.43 -6.42 -9.52
N CYS A 373 -17.04 -6.48 -8.24
CA CYS A 373 -17.92 -6.14 -7.13
C CYS A 373 -18.36 -4.67 -7.17
N PHE A 374 -17.43 -3.75 -7.46
CA PHE A 374 -17.72 -2.33 -7.63
C PHE A 374 -18.76 -2.07 -8.72
N HIS A 375 -18.59 -2.63 -9.92
CA HIS A 375 -19.56 -2.46 -11.01
C HIS A 375 -20.92 -3.10 -10.71
N SER A 376 -20.94 -4.23 -9.99
CA SER A 376 -22.17 -4.89 -9.56
C SER A 376 -22.96 -4.05 -8.55
N VAL A 377 -22.27 -3.39 -7.61
CA VAL A 377 -22.89 -2.53 -6.60
C VAL A 377 -23.39 -1.22 -7.21
N PHE A 378 -22.58 -0.55 -8.02
CA PHE A 378 -22.88 0.80 -8.54
C PHE A 378 -23.55 0.79 -9.92
N GLN A 379 -24.11 -0.35 -10.35
CA GLN A 379 -24.95 -0.52 -11.53
C GLN A 379 -24.41 0.08 -12.85
N PHE A 380 -23.08 0.11 -13.03
CA PHE A 380 -22.49 0.45 -14.32
C PHE A 380 -22.55 -0.71 -15.32
N GLN A 381 -23.22 -1.81 -14.99
CA GLN A 381 -23.59 -2.82 -15.98
C GLN A 381 -24.74 -2.29 -16.84
N LYS A 382 -24.34 -1.71 -17.98
CA LYS A 382 -25.15 -1.74 -19.19
C LYS A 382 -25.64 -3.18 -19.33
N ARG A 383 -26.95 -3.35 -19.26
CA ARG A 383 -27.71 -4.58 -19.48
C ARG A 383 -27.36 -5.11 -20.88
N SER A 384 -26.22 -5.77 -21.02
CA SER A 384 -25.84 -6.50 -22.23
C SER A 384 -26.15 -7.96 -21.94
N GLY A 385 -27.08 -8.49 -22.73
CA GLY A 385 -27.82 -9.70 -22.43
C GLY A 385 -26.98 -10.98 -22.37
N ASN A 386 -27.58 -11.97 -21.72
CA ASN A 386 -27.34 -13.41 -21.83
C ASN A 386 -25.88 -13.86 -21.92
N GLU A 387 -25.33 -14.29 -20.79
CA GLU A 387 -24.55 -15.52 -20.75
C GLU A 387 -24.80 -16.23 -19.41
N ASN A 388 -25.53 -17.36 -19.50
CA ASN A 388 -25.75 -18.30 -18.41
C ASN A 388 -24.40 -18.92 -18.01
N ILE A 389 -23.84 -18.50 -16.88
CA ILE A 389 -22.76 -19.24 -16.22
C ILE A 389 -23.42 -20.09 -15.13
N ASN A 390 -23.57 -21.37 -15.46
CA ASN A 390 -23.97 -22.44 -14.55
C ASN A 390 -23.05 -22.48 -13.32
N LEU A 391 -23.57 -22.01 -12.18
CA LEU A 391 -23.02 -22.29 -10.86
C LEU A 391 -23.74 -23.52 -10.28
N SER A 392 -23.46 -24.69 -10.86
CA SER A 392 -23.85 -25.99 -10.29
C SER A 392 -22.83 -27.05 -10.70
N SER A 393 -21.67 -27.03 -10.06
CA SER A 393 -20.86 -28.24 -9.85
C SER A 393 -19.75 -27.95 -8.83
N ALA A 394 -20.11 -28.01 -7.55
CA ALA A 394 -19.23 -28.32 -6.43
C ALA A 394 -20.14 -28.56 -5.21
N LYS A 395 -20.72 -29.76 -5.15
CA LYS A 395 -21.08 -30.36 -3.87
C LYS A 395 -19.82 -30.96 -3.25
#